data_AF-E6MDL3-F1
#
_entry.id   AF-E6MDL3-F1
#
_cell.length_a   1.000
_cell.length_b   1.000
_cell.length_c   1.000
_cell.angle_alpha   90.00
_cell.angle_beta   90.00
_cell.angle_gamma   90.00
#
_symmetry.space_group_name_H-M   'P 1'
#
loop_
_entity.id
_entity.type
_entity.pdbx_description
1 polymer ?
#
loop_
_entity_poly.entity_id
_entity_poly.type
_entity_poly.pdbx_seq_one_letter_code
_entity_poly.pdbx_strand_id
1 'polypeptide(L)' 'MTEDVRTLADIAARIDGLKFKKKWFGGVDERDVWKQLEALNRQYEQVFEIQRSGYEALLKEREALIRKLKQAKKA' A
#
# COMPACT_ATOMS: atom_id res chain seq x y z
N MET A 1 17.28 -5.41 7.63
CA MET A 1 16.86 -5.02 6.29
C MET A 1 15.35 -4.95 6.31
N THR A 2 14.77 -3.75 6.34
CA THR A 2 13.33 -3.56 6.12
C THR A 2 13.08 -3.76 4.63
N GLU A 3 12.34 -4.81 4.28
CA GLU A 3 11.86 -5.01 2.91
C GLU A 3 10.99 -3.82 2.51
N ASP A 4 11.28 -3.26 1.34
CA ASP A 4 10.58 -2.12 0.78
C ASP A 4 9.26 -2.61 0.18
N VAL A 5 8.17 -2.43 0.94
CA VAL A 5 6.83 -2.88 0.55
C VAL A 5 6.21 -1.85 -0.39
N ARG A 6 6.03 -2.21 -1.66
CA ARG A 6 5.50 -1.30 -2.69
C ARG A 6 4.28 -1.85 -3.42
N THR A 7 4.02 -3.14 -3.30
CA THR A 7 2.96 -3.85 -4.02
C THR A 7 2.13 -4.71 -3.08
N LEU A 8 0.94 -5.15 -3.54
CA LEU A 8 0.11 -6.10 -2.80
C LEU A 8 0.77 -7.48 -2.69
N ALA A 9 1.65 -7.85 -3.63
CA ALA A 9 2.42 -9.08 -3.55
C ALA A 9 3.42 -9.04 -2.36
N ASP A 10 4.03 -7.88 -2.12
CA ASP A 10 4.91 -7.69 -0.96
C ASP A 10 4.13 -7.80 0.36
N ILE A 11 2.91 -7.27 0.39
CA ILE A 11 1.99 -7.44 1.53
C ILE A 11 1.64 -8.92 1.75
N ALA A 12 1.34 -9.66 0.68
CA ALA A 12 1.03 -11.09 0.79
C ALA A 12 2.22 -11.88 1.34
N ALA A 13 3.43 -11.65 0.80
CA ALA A 13 4.65 -12.26 1.31
C ALA A 13 4.90 -11.90 2.79
N ARG A 14 4.60 -10.66 3.19
CA ARG A 14 4.70 -10.23 4.58
C ARG A 14 3.74 -10.99 5.49
N ILE A 15 2.49 -11.18 5.06
CA ILE A 15 1.45 -11.93 5.78
C ILE A 15 1.89 -13.38 5.96
N ASP A 16 2.37 -14.03 4.90
CA ASP A 16 2.86 -15.41 4.94
C ASP A 16 4.04 -15.57 5.92
N GLY A 17 4.86 -14.54 6.06
CA GLY A 17 6.00 -14.49 6.97
C GLY A 17 5.67 -14.06 8.42
N LEU A 18 4.42 -13.73 8.75
CA LEU A 18 4.07 -13.28 10.11
C LEU A 18 4.27 -14.40 11.14
N LYS A 19 4.92 -14.06 12.25
CA LYS A 19 5.18 -14.99 13.36
C LYS A 19 4.93 -14.28 14.66
N PHE A 20 3.93 -14.74 15.41
CA PHE A 20 3.59 -14.18 16.71
C PHE A 20 4.43 -14.77 17.83
N LYS A 21 4.82 -13.93 18.78
CA LYS A 21 5.52 -14.36 19.99
C LYS A 21 4.61 -15.24 20.84
N LYS A 22 5.10 -16.41 21.26
CA LYS A 22 4.36 -17.32 22.15
C LYS A 22 4.41 -16.84 23.61
N LYS A 23 3.32 -17.02 24.36
CA LYS A 23 3.31 -16.89 25.82
C LYS A 23 3.80 -18.19 26.47
N TRP A 24 4.22 -18.11 27.74
CA TRP A 24 4.81 -19.25 28.47
C TRP A 24 3.79 -20.32 28.86
N PHE A 25 2.52 -19.93 29.08
CA PHE A 25 1.39 -20.84 29.28
C PHE A 25 0.31 -20.55 28.24
N GLY A 26 0.32 -21.31 27.14
CA GLY A 26 -0.71 -21.29 26.10
C GLY A 26 -0.79 -19.97 25.31
N GLY A 27 -1.16 -20.06 24.03
CA GLY A 27 -1.45 -18.89 23.20
C GLY A 27 -0.24 -18.02 22.81
N VAL A 28 -0.57 -16.80 22.35
CA VAL A 28 0.38 -15.81 21.83
C VAL A 28 0.32 -14.51 22.62
N ASP A 29 1.38 -13.72 22.54
CA ASP A 29 1.47 -12.40 23.14
C ASP A 29 0.59 -11.41 22.35
N GLU A 30 -0.56 -11.05 22.91
CA GLU A 30 -1.51 -10.11 22.27
C GLU A 30 -0.87 -8.77 21.93
N ARG A 31 0.05 -8.26 22.77
CA ARG A 31 0.75 -7.00 22.47
C ARG A 31 1.61 -7.14 21.23
N ASP A 32 2.25 -8.29 21.05
CA ASP A 32 3.04 -8.60 19.87
C ASP A 32 2.15 -8.77 18.63
N VAL A 33 1.00 -9.44 18.77
CA VAL A 33 -0.01 -9.55 17.69
C VAL A 33 -0.46 -8.17 17.22
N TRP A 34 -0.92 -7.31 18.14
CA TRP A 34 -1.38 -5.96 17.80
C TRP A 34 -0.28 -5.13 17.13
N LYS A 35 0.94 -5.20 17.67
CA LYS A 35 2.10 -4.50 17.07
C LYS A 35 2.37 -4.97 15.65
N GLN A 36 2.28 -6.27 15.38
CA GLN A 36 2.48 -6.82 14.04
C GLN A 36 1.35 -6.45 13.07
N LEU A 37 0.10 -6.44 13.54
CA LEU A 37 -1.04 -5.99 12.73
C LEU A 37 -0.97 -4.50 12.41
N GLU A 38 -0.59 -3.66 13.37
CA GLU A 38 -0.42 -2.23 13.14
C GLU A 38 0.70 -1.97 12.12
N ALA A 39 1.82 -2.69 12.22
CA ALA A 39 2.90 -2.61 11.24
C ALA A 39 2.43 -3.03 9.83
N LEU A 40 1.67 -4.13 9.74
CA LEU A 40 1.09 -4.58 8.47
C LEU A 40 0.12 -3.56 7.88
N ASN A 41 -0.74 -2.95 8.71
CA ASN A 41 -1.71 -1.96 8.25
C ASN A 41 -1.02 -0.72 7.67
N ARG A 42 0.05 -0.23 8.31
CA ARG A 42 0.84 0.89 7.78
C ARG A 42 1.48 0.57 6.42
N GLN A 43 1.99 -0.66 6.26
CA GLN A 43 2.54 -1.10 4.98
C GLN A 43 1.48 -1.18 3.90
N TYR A 44 0.29 -1.69 4.25
CA TYR A 44 -0.86 -1.71 3.35
C TYR A 44 -1.22 -0.29 2.89
N GLU A 45 -1.41 0.65 3.83
CA GLU A 45 -1.68 2.07 3.53
C GLU A 45 -0.64 2.67 2.58
N GLN A 46 0.65 2.41 2.82
CA GLN A 46 1.73 2.90 1.97
C GLN A 46 1.61 2.41 0.52
N VAL A 47 1.28 1.14 0.30
CA VAL A 47 1.06 0.60 -1.06
C VAL A 47 -0.10 1.32 -1.74
N PHE A 48 -1.18 1.60 -1.02
CA PHE A 48 -2.32 2.34 -1.57
C PHE A 48 -1.98 3.79 -1.91
N GLU A 49 -1.19 4.47 -1.09
CA GLU A 49 -0.75 5.85 -1.39
C GLU A 49 0.12 5.91 -2.64
N ILE A 50 1.04 4.95 -2.82
CA ILE A 50 1.87 4.86 -4.03
C ILE A 50 0.98 4.66 -5.26
N GLN A 51 0.03 3.73 -5.20
CA GLN A 51 -0.91 3.50 -6.30
C GLN A 51 -1.76 4.73 -6.59
N ARG A 52 -2.30 5.38 -5.55
CA ARG A 52 -3.11 6.60 -5.69
C ARG A 52 -2.32 7.70 -6.37
N SER A 53 -1.09 7.97 -5.92
CA SER A 53 -0.22 8.99 -6.51
C SER A 53 0.04 8.72 -7.99
N GLY A 54 0.30 7.46 -8.36
CA GLY A 54 0.48 7.05 -9.75
C GLY A 54 -0.76 7.30 -10.61
N TYR A 55 -1.95 6.92 -10.11
CA TYR A 55 -3.20 7.14 -10.83
C TYR A 55 -3.57 8.62 -10.95
N GLU A 56 -3.34 9.41 -9.90
CA GLU A 56 -3.57 10.86 -9.93
C GLU A 56 -2.69 11.55 -10.98
N ALA A 57 -1.43 11.15 -11.10
CA ALA A 57 -0.52 11.68 -12.13
C ALA A 57 -1.03 11.37 -13.54
N LEU A 58 -1.42 10.11 -13.79
CA LEU A 58 -1.95 9.68 -15.08
C LEU A 58 -3.27 10.41 -15.42
N LEU A 59 -4.13 10.62 -14.43
CA LEU A 59 -5.39 11.33 -14.61
C LEU A 59 -5.14 12.79 -15.00
N LYS A 60 -4.23 13.48 -14.31
CA LYS A 60 -3.83 14.86 -14.64
C LYS A 60 -3.29 14.98 -16.06
N GLU A 61 -2.47 14.03 -16.50
CA GLU A 61 -1.95 14.01 -17.86
C GLU A 61 -3.07 13.86 -18.89
N ARG A 62 -3.98 12.90 -18.67
CA ARG A 62 -5.14 12.68 -19.55
C ARG A 62 -6.05 13.90 -19.62
N GLU A 63 -6.32 14.55 -18.49
CA GLU A 63 -7.11 15.78 -18.48
C GLU A 63 -6.45 16.90 -19.28
N ALA A 64 -5.13 17.06 -19.19
CA ALA A 64 -4.40 18.04 -19.96
C ALA A 64 -4.51 17.78 -21.48
N LEU A 65 -4.40 16.51 -21.89
CA LEU A 65 -4.60 16.10 -23.29
C LEU A 65 -6.03 16.37 -23.77
N ILE A 66 -7.05 16.02 -22.97
CA ILE A 66 -8.45 16.30 -23.29
C ILE A 66 -8.68 17.80 -23.45
N ARG A 67 -8.11 18.63 -22.57
CA ARG A 67 -8.20 20.10 -22.69
C ARG A 67 -7.59 20.61 -24.00
N LYS A 68 -6.39 20.13 -24.36
CA LYS A 68 -5.72 20.49 -25.62
C LYS A 68 -6.55 20.09 -26.84
N LEU A 69 -7.07 18.86 -26.88
CA LEU A 69 -7.90 18.38 -28.00
C LEU A 69 -9.22 19.15 -28.13
N LYS A 70 -9.85 19.49 -27.00
CA LYS A 70 -11.08 20.32 -26.99
C LYS A 70 -10.83 21.73 -27.52
N GLN A 71 -9.66 22.31 -27.24
CA GLN A 71 -9.26 23.61 -27.78
C GLN A 71 -8.99 23.52 -29.29
N ALA A 72 -8.24 22.50 -29.74
CA ALA A 72 -7.95 22.29 -31.15
C ALA A 72 -9.21 22.04 -32.01
N LYS A 73 -10.24 21.39 -31.46
CA LYS A 73 -11.52 21.17 -32.16
C LYS A 73 -12.39 22.44 -32.26
N LYS A 74 -12.14 23.44 -31.41
CA LYS A 74 -12.89 24.72 -31.39
C LYS A 74 -12.26 25.80 -32.27
N ALA A 75 -10.99 25.65 -32.64
CA ALA A 75 -10.29 26.49 -33.61
C ALA A 75 -10.58 25.99 -35.04
#